data_AF-A0A2I0VSY9-F1
#
_entry.id   AF-A0A2I0VSY9-F1
#
_cell.length_a   1.000
_cell.length_b   1.000
_cell.length_c   1.000
_cell.angle_alpha   90.00
_cell.angle_beta   90.00
_cell.angle_gamma   90.00
#
_symmetry.space_group_name_H-M   'P 1'
#
loop_
_entity.id
_entity.type
_entity.pdbx_description
1 polymer ?
#
loop_
_entity_poly.entity_id
_entity_poly.type
_entity_poly.pdbx_seq_one_letter_code
_entity_poly.pdbx_strand_id
1 'polypeptide(L)'
;MLSIKIKYNILRDCFNDFVGLMKETNPAGNLIPSDLYRTKKLVSKLGLTATKIDCCINRYMLYYKDNAAEVICRTCNAPQFKPNLGKQRCPKKDVSYSHLFYLPIIPRL
;
A
#
# COMPACT_ATOMS: atom_id res chain seq x y z
N MET A 1 14.33 7.51 -1.27
CA MET A 1 15.09 6.25 -1.50
C MET A 1 14.18 5.08 -1.86
N LEU A 2 13.28 4.60 -0.98
CA LEU A 2 12.39 3.47 -1.29
C LEU A 2 11.43 3.72 -2.46
N SER A 3 10.88 4.94 -2.59
CA SER A 3 9.98 5.29 -3.69
C SER A 3 10.65 5.17 -5.06
N ILE A 4 11.93 5.54 -5.16
CA ILE A 4 12.74 5.41 -6.38
C ILE A 4 12.96 3.93 -6.70
N LYS A 5 13.34 3.12 -5.69
CA LYS A 5 13.47 1.66 -5.86
C LYS A 5 12.22 1.04 -6.45
N ILE A 6 11.04 1.39 -5.92
CA ILE A 6 9.76 0.84 -6.37
C ILE A 6 9.44 1.34 -7.79
N LYS A 7 9.57 2.65 -8.03
CA LYS A 7 9.25 3.27 -9.33
C LYS A 7 10.04 2.65 -10.49
N TYR A 8 11.31 2.33 -10.27
CA TYR A 8 12.20 1.79 -11.31
C TYR A 8 12.48 0.29 -11.16
N ASN A 9 11.78 -0.40 -10.25
CA ASN A 9 12.00 -1.81 -9.93
C ASN A 9 13.49 -2.18 -9.71
N ILE A 10 14.23 -1.31 -9.03
CA ILE A 10 15.68 -1.49 -8.80
C ILE A 10 15.88 -2.79 -8.01
N LEU A 11 16.85 -3.61 -8.42
CA LEU A 11 17.21 -4.85 -7.71
C LEU A 11 17.67 -4.56 -6.27
N ARG A 12 17.68 -5.58 -5.41
CA ARG A 12 18.12 -5.41 -4.01
C ARG A 12 19.58 -4.99 -3.93
N ASP A 13 20.46 -5.68 -4.64
CA ASP A 13 21.91 -5.50 -4.49
C ASP A 13 22.33 -4.14 -5.06
N CYS A 14 21.85 -3.80 -6.26
CA CYS A 14 22.02 -2.46 -6.83
C CYS A 14 21.53 -1.33 -5.91
N PHE A 15 20.40 -1.52 -5.21
CA PHE A 15 19.96 -0.56 -4.21
C PHE A 15 20.93 -0.47 -3.04
N ASN A 16 21.42 -1.59 -2.52
CA ASN A 16 22.38 -1.60 -1.42
C ASN A 16 23.69 -0.90 -1.81
N ASP A 17 24.22 -1.15 -3.01
CA ASP A 17 25.43 -0.51 -3.51
C ASP A 17 25.25 1.02 -3.60
N PHE A 18 24.12 1.46 -4.17
CA PHE A 18 23.81 2.88 -4.27
C PHE A 18 23.67 3.56 -2.90
N VAL A 19 23.03 2.89 -1.94
CA VAL A 19 22.89 3.39 -0.58
C VAL A 19 24.21 3.39 0.18
N GLY A 20 25.06 2.39 -0.04
CA GLY A 20 26.43 2.33 0.47
C GLY A 20 27.26 3.52 -0.01
N LEU A 21 27.27 3.76 -1.33
CA LEU A 21 27.96 4.90 -1.94
C LEU A 21 27.47 6.24 -1.37
N MET A 22 26.15 6.43 -1.24
CA MET A 22 25.62 7.65 -0.62
C MET A 22 26.10 7.81 0.84
N LYS A 23 26.20 6.72 1.60
CA LYS A 23 26.67 6.77 2.97
C LYS A 23 28.16 7.16 3.05
N GLU A 24 28.99 6.64 2.15
CA GLU A 24 30.44 6.87 2.10
C GLU A 24 30.80 8.27 1.60
N THR A 25 30.04 8.79 0.64
CA THR A 25 30.26 10.14 0.07
C THR A 25 29.81 11.27 0.98
N ASN A 26 29.04 10.96 2.04
CA ASN A 26 28.60 11.94 3.02
C ASN A 26 29.56 12.02 4.22
N PRO A 27 29.56 13.13 4.98
CA PRO A 27 30.40 13.28 6.17
C PRO A 27 30.25 12.15 7.18
N ALA A 28 31.32 11.88 7.93
CA ALA A 28 31.33 10.89 8.99
C ALA A 28 30.21 11.18 10.03
N GLY A 29 29.53 10.13 10.48
CA GLY A 29 28.41 10.24 11.42
C GLY A 29 27.03 10.49 10.79
N ASN A 30 26.90 10.44 9.46
CA ASN A 30 25.61 10.60 8.80
C ASN A 30 24.60 9.47 9.15
N LEU A 31 23.30 9.81 9.09
CA LEU A 31 22.18 8.91 9.42
C LEU A 31 21.66 8.11 8.21
N ILE A 32 22.39 8.10 7.10
CA ILE A 32 21.96 7.36 5.90
C ILE A 32 22.01 5.86 6.23
N PRO A 33 20.93 5.09 5.95
CA PRO A 33 20.92 3.64 6.12
C PRO A 33 22.03 2.97 5.30
N SER A 34 22.44 1.75 5.65
CA SER A 34 23.46 1.01 4.87
C SER A 34 22.88 0.12 3.77
N ASP A 35 21.59 -0.19 3.84
CA ASP A 35 20.97 -1.20 2.99
C ASP A 35 19.45 -1.06 2.95
N LEU A 36 18.82 -1.85 2.08
CA LEU A 36 17.38 -1.90 1.92
C LEU A 36 16.63 -2.27 3.20
N TYR A 37 17.15 -3.21 4.00
CA TYR A 37 16.48 -3.64 5.23
C TYR A 37 16.46 -2.52 6.26
N ARG A 38 17.60 -1.89 6.54
CA ARG A 38 17.69 -0.75 7.46
C ARG A 38 16.86 0.44 6.96
N THR A 39 16.85 0.67 5.64
CA THR A 39 15.97 1.70 5.04
C THR A 39 14.49 1.39 5.29
N LYS A 40 14.05 0.15 5.04
CA LYS A 40 12.66 -0.28 5.31
C LYS A 40 12.31 -0.19 6.79
N LYS A 41 13.22 -0.61 7.68
CA LYS A 41 13.05 -0.54 9.13
C LYS A 41 12.97 0.90 9.65
N LEU A 42 13.73 1.82 9.06
CA LEU A 42 13.64 3.24 9.36
C LEU A 42 12.26 3.79 8.95
N VAL A 43 11.82 3.48 7.73
CA VAL A 43 10.51 3.94 7.23
C VAL A 43 9.35 3.31 8.03
N SER A 44 9.45 2.05 8.45
CA SER A 44 8.40 1.43 9.28
C SER A 44 8.25 2.09 10.64
N LYS A 45 9.32 2.68 11.19
CA LYS A 45 9.27 3.44 12.45
C LYS A 45 8.53 4.77 12.33
N LEU A 46 8.34 5.31 11.11
CA LEU A 46 7.60 6.55 10.90
C LEU A 46 6.09 6.40 11.15
N GLY A 47 5.59 5.18 11.42
CA GLY A 47 4.19 4.97 11.79
C GLY A 47 3.19 5.31 10.66
N LEU A 48 3.65 5.39 9.42
CA LEU A 48 2.82 5.64 8.24
C LEU A 48 2.03 4.37 7.85
N THR A 49 1.14 3.93 8.74
CA THR A 49 0.22 2.82 8.46
C THR A 49 -0.83 3.28 7.48
N ALA A 50 -0.86 2.70 6.29
CA ALA A 50 -1.95 2.92 5.34
C ALA A 50 -3.15 2.05 5.73
N THR A 51 -4.30 2.67 5.94
CA THR A 51 -5.58 1.97 6.06
C THR A 51 -6.08 1.65 4.67
N LYS A 52 -6.39 0.37 4.44
CA LYS A 52 -6.99 -0.07 3.19
C LYS A 52 -8.51 0.02 3.31
N ILE A 53 -9.14 0.84 2.47
CA ILE A 53 -10.59 1.03 2.43
C ILE A 53 -11.09 0.49 1.10
N ASP A 54 -12.10 -0.37 1.13
CA ASP A 54 -12.74 -0.85 -0.09
C ASP A 54 -13.55 0.28 -0.73
N CYS A 55 -13.50 0.37 -2.06
CA CYS A 55 -14.30 1.35 -2.78
C CYS A 55 -14.94 0.74 -4.01
N CYS A 56 -16.01 1.39 -4.47
CA CYS A 56 -16.65 1.08 -5.74
C CYS A 56 -15.61 1.10 -6.87
N ILE A 57 -15.78 0.24 -7.88
CA ILE A 57 -14.94 0.21 -9.08
C ILE A 57 -14.87 1.58 -9.78
N ASN A 58 -15.98 2.33 -9.79
CA ASN A 58 -16.08 3.68 -10.34
C ASN A 58 -15.75 4.78 -9.31
N ARG A 59 -15.32 4.41 -8.10
CA ARG A 59 -14.90 5.30 -7.00
C ARG A 59 -15.95 6.30 -6.50
N TYR A 60 -17.23 6.12 -6.83
CA TYR A 60 -18.32 6.95 -6.33
C TYR A 60 -18.61 6.76 -4.84
N MET A 61 -18.26 5.60 -4.28
CA MET A 61 -18.59 5.22 -2.91
C MET A 61 -17.44 4.48 -2.24
N LEU A 62 -17.19 4.79 -0.96
CA LEU A 62 -16.31 4.04 -0.08
C LEU A 62 -17.16 3.12 0.79
N TYR A 63 -16.77 1.86 0.91
CA TYR A 63 -17.38 0.88 1.80
C TYR A 63 -16.78 1.05 3.20
N TYR A 64 -17.16 2.13 3.87
CA TYR A 64 -16.61 2.58 5.14
C TYR A 64 -17.66 3.28 6.01
N LYS A 65 -17.52 3.21 7.33
CA LYS A 65 -18.50 3.70 8.34
C LYS A 65 -19.93 3.24 7.97
N ASP A 66 -20.82 4.18 7.67
CA ASP A 66 -22.24 3.91 7.43
C ASP A 66 -22.48 3.02 6.20
N ASN A 67 -21.55 3.01 5.25
CA ASN A 67 -21.64 2.20 4.03
C ASN A 67 -20.84 0.88 4.12
N ALA A 68 -20.31 0.53 5.30
CA ALA A 68 -19.42 -0.62 5.45
C ALA A 68 -20.12 -1.98 5.22
N ALA A 69 -21.43 -2.06 5.43
CA ALA A 69 -22.22 -3.27 5.21
C ALA A 69 -22.76 -3.40 3.77
N GLU A 70 -22.56 -2.39 2.93
CA GLU A 70 -23.06 -2.42 1.56
C GLU A 70 -22.17 -3.26 0.66
N VAL A 71 -22.80 -4.00 -0.24
CA VAL A 71 -22.11 -4.84 -1.23
C VAL A 71 -22.36 -4.38 -2.67
N ILE A 72 -23.20 -3.37 -2.85
CA ILE A 72 -23.55 -2.73 -4.13
C ILE A 72 -23.45 -1.22 -3.95
N CYS A 73 -22.82 -0.53 -4.90
CA CYS A 73 -22.73 0.92 -4.87
C CYS A 73 -24.09 1.57 -5.17
N ARG A 74 -24.58 2.44 -4.28
CA ARG A 74 -25.86 3.17 -4.45
C ARG A 74 -25.92 4.07 -5.69
N THR A 75 -24.78 4.50 -6.22
CA THR A 75 -24.71 5.47 -7.34
C THR A 75 -24.67 4.80 -8.70
N CYS A 76 -23.81 3.79 -8.87
CA CYS A 76 -23.61 3.16 -10.18
C CYS A 76 -24.04 1.68 -10.22
N ASN A 77 -24.66 1.17 -9.13
CA ASN A 77 -25.14 -0.20 -8.99
C ASN A 77 -24.07 -1.29 -9.24
N ALA A 78 -22.78 -0.92 -9.18
CA ALA A 78 -21.69 -1.85 -9.37
C ALA A 78 -21.48 -2.69 -8.09
N PRO A 79 -21.21 -3.99 -8.20
CA PRO A 79 -20.89 -4.84 -7.06
C PRO A 79 -19.54 -4.44 -6.43
N GLN A 80 -19.42 -4.63 -5.12
CA GLN A 80 -18.17 -4.48 -4.39
C GLN A 80 -17.18 -5.58 -4.78
N PHE A 81 -17.62 -6.83 -4.78
CA PHE A 81 -16.76 -8.01 -4.89
C PHE A 81 -16.73 -8.59 -6.31
N LYS A 82 -15.57 -9.10 -6.70
CA LYS A 82 -15.39 -9.85 -7.94
C LYS A 82 -16.18 -11.16 -7.87
N PRO A 83 -16.81 -11.60 -8.98
CA PRO A 83 -17.53 -12.85 -9.01
C PRO A 83 -16.58 -14.01 -8.72
N ASN A 84 -16.98 -14.87 -7.77
CA ASN A 84 -16.26 -16.07 -7.42
C ASN A 84 -16.45 -17.14 -8.51
N LEU A 85 -15.73 -17.01 -9.63
CA LEU A 85 -15.69 -18.01 -10.71
C LEU A 85 -14.80 -19.18 -10.28
N GLY A 86 -15.34 -20.15 -9.53
CA GLY A 86 -14.53 -21.29 -9.10
C GLY A 86 -15.30 -22.46 -8.51
N LYS A 87 -15.42 -23.53 -9.31
CA LYS A 87 -15.75 -24.90 -8.89
C LYS A 87 -14.61 -25.47 -8.02
N GLN A 88 -14.51 -25.14 -6.74
CA GLN A 88 -13.58 -25.82 -5.81
C GLN A 88 -14.19 -25.98 -4.42
N ARG A 89 -13.74 -27.03 -3.71
CA ARG A 89 -14.27 -27.51 -2.42
C ARG A 89 -14.06 -26.56 -1.23
N CYS A 90 -13.44 -25.39 -1.42
CA CYS A 90 -13.11 -24.44 -0.34
C CYS A 90 -13.73 -23.06 -0.61
N PRO A 91 -14.36 -22.41 0.39
CA PRO A 91 -14.85 -21.04 0.26
C PRO A 91 -13.69 -20.08 -0.05
N LYS A 92 -13.78 -19.33 -1.15
CA LYS A 92 -12.84 -18.23 -1.42
C LYS A 92 -13.25 -17.01 -0.59
N LYS A 93 -12.26 -16.27 -0.09
CA LYS A 93 -12.50 -14.94 0.50
C LYS A 93 -12.96 -13.99 -0.59
N ASP A 94 -13.97 -13.18 -0.29
CA ASP A 94 -14.45 -12.16 -1.21
C ASP A 94 -13.36 -11.12 -1.47
N VAL A 95 -13.15 -10.80 -2.75
CA VAL A 95 -12.12 -9.87 -3.21
C VAL A 95 -12.80 -8.66 -3.81
N SER A 96 -12.64 -7.49 -3.19
CA SER A 96 -13.18 -6.24 -3.74
C SER A 96 -12.58 -5.91 -5.10
N TYR A 97 -13.35 -5.25 -5.95
CA TYR A 97 -12.89 -4.74 -7.24
C TYR A 97 -11.83 -3.65 -7.09
N SER A 98 -11.96 -2.78 -6.10
CA SER A 98 -11.13 -1.60 -5.94
C SER A 98 -10.88 -1.26 -4.46
N HIS A 99 -9.73 -0.66 -4.21
CA HIS A 99 -9.29 -0.25 -2.89
C HIS A 99 -8.65 1.14 -2.94
N LEU A 100 -8.85 1.91 -1.88
CA LEU A 100 -8.15 3.15 -1.60
C LEU A 100 -7.22 2.93 -0.41
N PHE A 101 -5.97 3.39 -0.52
CA PHE A 101 -5.04 3.43 0.60
C PHE A 101 -5.08 4.83 1.22
N TYR A 102 -5.46 4.91 2.49
CA TYR A 102 -5.54 6.14 3.25
C TYR A 102 -4.41 6.21 4.29
N LEU A 103 -3.61 7.26 4.27
CA LEU A 103 -2.67 7.55 5.35
C LEU A 103 -3.35 8.48 6.37
N PRO A 104 -3.45 8.09 7.66
CA PRO A 104 -4.07 8.90 8.71
C PRO A 104 -3.11 10.01 9.17
N ILE A 105 -2.62 10.84 8.26
CA ILE A 105 -1.75 11.99 8.59
C ILE A 105 -2.54 13.04 9.37
N ILE A 106 -3.82 13.19 9.03
CA ILE A 106 -4.81 14.03 9.71
C ILE A 106 -6.14 13.27 9.65
N PRO A 107 -6.97 13.23 10.71
CA PRO A 107 -8.31 12.67 10.64
C PRO A 107 -9.11 13.37 9.54
N ARG A 108 -9.41 12.66 8.45
CA ARG A 108 -10.18 13.22 7.32
C ARG A 108 -11.65 12.81 7.34
N LEU A 109 -12.00 11.82 8.16
CA LEU A 109 -13.31 11.17 8.16
C LEU A 109 -13.89 11.10 9.55
#